data_AF-A0AAU9J411-F1
#
_entry.id   AF-A0AAU9J411-F1
#
_cell.length_a   1.000
_cell.length_b   1.000
_cell.length_c   1.000
_cell.angle_alpha   90.00
_cell.angle_beta   90.00
_cell.angle_gamma   90.00
#
_symmetry.space_group_name_H-M   'P 1'
#
loop_
_entity.id
_entity.type
_entity.pdbx_description
1 polymer ?
#
loop_
_entity_poly.entity_id
_entity_poly.type
_entity_poly.pdbx_seq_one_letter_code
_entity_poly.pdbx_strand_id
1 'polypeptide(L)'
;MSCFKNGCHEKSILWCECNEKITLVCNSHISEHISSFPSSIQHQFKPLSFSEASNETKRALLKYFNFRITESMLIKANLIQSATKRINDIEQKLQIDIKNLHKELNSYRFLIKELHSTKHIPNIGRTYLQEITLLPYSEAITKAETLISDSRVKTISLPLENIENLQTSITRYDFQVRSEINYKNFSNLYTFNGHRESVRQVLFPYRNINYIISASMDETVRLWSLLTQKEIRVLKGHDRRINSCAISPCGNCVASASSDKQIKLWNVYKQKVIKVLKGHQKSVRGVVFSSCGQFLASGSNDTTIRYWNLKTYKSVCFNGHLDEITSISMSSDGAYIASGSRDKTVKLWKISTKEILKEYKGHACEVRCVAFSPDGKQIASCDVNGLIFIWSVEKESPCRELIGHEDRVDGLAFSPCGKFIASASRDKTIRIWNCETGEIIKELIGHSENVRSVAFSYCGKYLVSGAEDCSVKLWGIKEDKFSHETPGYATVNISNTKSHDYITWL
;
A
#
# COMPACT_ATOMS: atom_id res chain seq x y z
N MET A 1 31.23 -28.87 27.45
CA MET A 1 29.94 -28.51 26.81
C MET A 1 29.56 -29.59 25.80
N SER A 2 28.80 -30.61 26.22
CA SER A 2 28.13 -31.54 25.31
C SER A 2 26.71 -31.04 25.09
N CYS A 3 26.38 -30.56 23.89
CA CYS A 3 24.99 -30.28 23.52
C CYS A 3 24.32 -31.59 23.14
N PHE A 4 23.27 -31.98 23.86
CA PHE A 4 22.35 -33.03 23.42
C PHE A 4 21.71 -32.58 22.09
N LYS A 5 22.19 -33.13 20.98
CA LYS A 5 21.51 -33.05 19.68
C LYS A 5 20.41 -34.09 19.70
N ASN A 6 19.19 -33.67 19.98
CA ASN A 6 17.99 -34.28 19.41
C ASN A 6 16.83 -33.27 19.40
N GLY A 7 16.51 -32.76 18.21
CA GLY A 7 15.12 -32.52 17.82
C GLY A 7 14.38 -31.27 18.28
N CYS A 8 14.99 -30.28 18.95
CA CYS A 8 14.29 -29.03 19.28
C CYS A 8 14.89 -27.82 18.55
N HIS A 9 14.11 -27.25 17.64
CA HIS A 9 14.34 -25.93 17.06
C HIS A 9 14.38 -24.87 18.18
N GLU A 10 15.46 -24.07 18.17
CA GLU A 10 15.59 -22.76 18.86
C GLU A 10 15.15 -22.69 20.33
N LYS A 11 16.02 -23.09 21.26
CA LYS A 11 16.18 -22.57 22.64
C LYS A 11 17.30 -23.35 23.33
N SER A 12 18.54 -22.87 23.22
CA SER A 12 19.71 -23.52 23.84
C SER A 12 19.94 -23.01 25.26
N ILE A 13 19.87 -23.92 26.22
CA ILE A 13 20.24 -23.76 27.63
C ILE A 13 21.78 -23.77 27.73
N LEU A 14 22.39 -22.83 28.46
CA LEU A 14 23.83 -22.79 28.73
C LEU A 14 24.11 -23.11 30.20
N TRP A 15 24.90 -24.16 30.46
CA TRP A 15 25.47 -24.42 31.79
C TRP A 15 26.99 -24.46 31.74
N CYS A 16 27.61 -24.04 32.85
CA CYS A 16 29.04 -24.18 33.12
C CYS A 16 29.19 -24.88 34.48
N GLU A 17 30.14 -25.80 34.56
CA GLU A 17 30.48 -26.53 35.78
C GLU A 17 31.85 -26.04 36.25
N CYS A 18 31.93 -25.53 37.49
CA CYS A 18 33.18 -25.16 38.12
C CYS A 18 33.08 -25.45 39.62
N ASN A 19 34.02 -26.23 40.16
CA ASN A 19 34.08 -26.65 41.57
C ASN A 19 32.77 -27.28 42.11
N GLU A 20 32.31 -28.37 41.48
CA GLU A 20 31.16 -29.19 41.90
C GLU A 20 29.82 -28.44 42.05
N LYS A 21 29.72 -27.21 41.51
CA LYS A 21 28.47 -26.45 41.42
C LYS A 21 28.12 -26.18 39.96
N ILE A 22 26.99 -26.75 39.53
CA ILE A 22 26.42 -26.50 38.20
C ILE A 22 25.71 -25.15 38.25
N THR A 23 26.14 -24.20 37.41
CA THR A 23 25.52 -22.87 37.34
C THR A 23 24.91 -22.64 35.97
N LEU A 24 23.62 -22.27 35.96
CA LEU A 24 22.80 -22.11 34.76
C LEU A 24 22.44 -20.64 34.53
N VAL A 25 22.75 -20.11 33.35
CA VAL A 25 22.32 -18.76 32.94
C VAL A 25 21.14 -18.92 32.01
N CYS A 26 19.93 -18.74 32.54
CA CYS A 26 18.69 -18.85 31.78
C CYS A 26 18.21 -17.48 31.30
N ASN A 27 17.71 -17.45 30.05
CA ASN A 27 16.90 -16.35 29.54
C ASN A 27 15.53 -16.35 30.26
N SER A 28 14.94 -15.18 30.49
CA SER A 28 13.78 -14.92 31.38
C SER A 28 12.45 -15.61 31.00
N HIS A 29 12.45 -16.49 30.00
CA HIS A 29 11.27 -17.18 29.47
C HIS A 29 11.27 -18.70 29.69
N ILE A 30 12.03 -19.22 30.66
CA ILE A 30 12.09 -20.68 30.96
C ILE A 30 11.84 -20.94 32.46
N SER A 31 10.71 -20.47 32.99
CA SER A 31 10.17 -20.99 34.25
C SER A 31 9.39 -22.31 34.04
N GLU A 32 8.89 -22.55 32.82
CA GLU A 32 8.01 -23.69 32.50
C GLU A 32 8.73 -25.06 32.36
N HIS A 33 10.06 -25.11 32.26
CA HIS A 33 10.81 -26.37 32.07
C HIS A 33 11.59 -26.85 33.30
N ILE A 34 11.63 -26.08 34.39
CA ILE A 34 12.32 -26.49 35.63
C ILE A 34 11.56 -27.65 36.30
N SER A 35 10.24 -27.72 36.11
CA SER A 35 9.36 -28.78 36.62
C SER A 35 9.56 -30.15 35.95
N SER A 36 10.22 -30.22 34.79
CA SER A 36 10.49 -31.49 34.10
C SER A 36 11.74 -32.23 34.57
N PHE A 37 12.51 -31.67 35.51
CA PHE A 37 13.71 -32.32 36.06
C PHE A 37 13.42 -33.11 37.35
N PRO A 38 14.19 -34.17 37.65
CA PRO A 38 14.05 -34.93 38.91
C PRO A 38 14.18 -34.04 40.15
N SER A 39 13.34 -34.27 41.16
CA SER A 39 13.25 -33.45 42.39
C SER A 39 14.57 -33.35 43.18
N SER A 40 15.48 -34.31 43.02
CA SER A 40 16.81 -34.30 43.65
C SER A 40 17.76 -33.20 43.14
N ILE A 41 17.56 -32.70 41.92
CA ILE A 41 18.44 -31.71 41.28
C ILE A 41 17.75 -30.33 41.20
N GLN A 42 16.43 -30.27 41.39
CA GLN A 42 15.64 -29.03 41.31
C GLN A 42 16.15 -27.91 42.23
N HIS A 43 16.69 -28.25 43.41
CA HIS A 43 17.21 -27.29 44.38
C HIS A 43 18.56 -26.63 43.98
N GLN A 44 19.24 -27.14 42.95
CA GLN A 44 20.50 -26.59 42.46
C GLN A 44 20.31 -25.50 41.39
N PHE A 45 19.10 -25.32 40.86
CA PHE A 45 18.81 -24.30 39.84
C PHE A 45 18.51 -22.93 40.48
N LYS A 46 19.46 -22.00 40.42
CA LYS A 46 19.21 -20.56 40.71
C LYS A 46 19.35 -19.73 39.43
N PRO A 47 18.37 -18.87 39.09
CA PRO A 47 18.55 -17.88 38.03
C PRO A 47 19.54 -16.81 38.50
N LEU A 48 20.69 -16.70 37.85
CA LEU A 48 21.65 -15.63 38.10
C LEU A 48 21.45 -14.49 37.09
N SER A 49 21.39 -13.26 37.61
CA SER A 49 21.40 -12.07 36.78
C SER A 49 22.77 -11.86 36.13
N PHE A 50 22.84 -11.30 34.92
CA PHE A 50 24.11 -11.08 34.21
C PHE A 50 25.12 -10.23 35.02
N SER A 51 24.63 -9.39 35.94
CA SER A 51 25.44 -8.66 36.92
C SER A 51 26.25 -9.55 37.84
N GLU A 52 25.70 -10.68 38.27
CA GLU A 52 26.26 -11.58 39.30
C GLU A 52 27.17 -12.67 38.73
N ALA A 53 27.27 -12.79 37.41
CA ALA A 53 28.13 -13.79 36.76
C ALA A 53 29.63 -13.46 36.89
N SER A 54 30.44 -14.50 37.12
CA SER A 54 31.91 -14.37 37.18
C SER A 54 32.49 -13.84 35.86
N ASN A 55 33.61 -13.12 35.93
CA ASN A 55 34.24 -12.50 34.76
C ASN A 55 34.63 -13.50 33.66
N GLU A 56 34.94 -14.74 34.02
CA GLU A 56 35.23 -15.82 33.08
C GLU A 56 33.98 -16.26 32.31
N THR A 57 32.84 -16.35 32.99
CA THR A 57 31.54 -16.69 32.38
C THR A 57 31.08 -15.60 31.41
N LYS A 58 31.27 -14.32 31.79
CA LYS A 58 30.99 -13.17 30.92
C LYS A 58 31.85 -13.18 29.64
N ARG A 59 33.15 -13.49 29.75
CA ARG A 59 34.05 -13.60 28.59
C ARG A 59 33.67 -14.77 27.67
N ALA A 60 33.26 -15.91 28.21
CA ALA A 60 32.82 -17.05 27.42
C ALA A 60 31.52 -16.75 26.65
N LEU A 61 30.55 -16.09 27.28
CA LEU A 61 29.31 -15.64 26.64
C LEU A 61 29.57 -14.62 25.52
N LEU A 62 30.44 -13.64 25.76
CA LEU A 62 30.85 -12.65 24.75
C LEU A 62 31.49 -13.31 23.52
N LYS A 63 32.37 -14.30 23.71
CA LYS A 63 32.95 -15.07 22.59
C LYS A 63 31.89 -15.84 21.81
N TYR A 64 30.92 -16.45 22.50
CA TYR A 64 29.83 -17.20 21.85
C TYR A 64 28.89 -16.30 21.06
N PHE A 65 28.45 -15.17 21.63
CA PHE A 65 27.60 -14.20 20.92
C PHE A 65 28.33 -13.61 19.71
N ASN A 66 29.61 -13.27 19.84
CA ASN A 66 30.42 -12.80 18.71
C ASN A 66 30.51 -13.86 17.60
N PHE A 67 30.72 -15.14 17.96
CA PHE A 67 30.76 -16.24 16.99
C PHE A 67 29.41 -16.43 16.26
N ARG A 68 28.28 -16.35 16.99
CA ARG A 68 26.93 -16.45 16.39
C ARG A 68 26.56 -15.25 15.54
N ILE A 69 26.98 -14.05 15.93
CA ILE A 69 26.83 -12.84 15.11
C ILE A 69 27.61 -13.02 13.81
N THR A 70 28.85 -13.54 13.86
CA THR A 70 29.62 -13.84 12.65
C THR A 70 29.00 -14.91 11.76
N GLU A 71 28.40 -15.98 12.31
CA GLU A 71 27.67 -16.98 11.51
C GLU A 71 26.41 -16.38 10.84
N SER A 72 25.64 -15.57 11.56
CA SER A 72 24.46 -14.87 11.02
C SER A 72 24.83 -13.86 9.95
N MET A 73 25.93 -13.12 10.15
CA MET A 73 26.51 -12.21 9.15
C MET A 73 26.98 -12.97 7.91
N LEU A 74 27.59 -14.14 8.07
CA LEU A 74 28.03 -14.99 6.96
C LEU A 74 26.85 -15.52 6.13
N ILE A 75 25.76 -15.94 6.77
CA ILE A 75 24.54 -16.40 6.08
C ILE A 75 23.90 -15.23 5.30
N LYS A 76 23.85 -14.03 5.90
CA LYS A 76 23.37 -12.82 5.22
C LYS A 76 24.28 -12.42 4.05
N ALA A 77 25.60 -12.52 4.21
CA ALA A 77 26.56 -12.25 3.14
C ALA A 77 26.37 -13.22 1.96
N ASN A 78 26.13 -14.51 2.21
CA ASN A 78 25.85 -15.50 1.18
C ASN A 78 24.51 -15.25 0.45
N LEU A 79 23.48 -14.79 1.17
CA LEU A 79 22.21 -14.35 0.57
C LEU A 79 22.39 -13.12 -0.32
N ILE A 80 23.17 -12.14 0.12
CA ILE A 80 23.50 -10.95 -0.66
C ILE A 80 24.29 -11.35 -1.91
N GLN A 81 25.30 -12.21 -1.79
CA GLN A 81 26.09 -12.70 -2.92
C GLN A 81 25.23 -13.45 -3.95
N SER A 82 24.26 -14.23 -3.49
CA SER A 82 23.26 -14.90 -4.35
C SER A 82 22.35 -13.91 -5.07
N ALA A 83 21.92 -12.84 -4.37
CA ALA A 83 21.13 -11.77 -4.97
C ALA A 83 21.95 -10.98 -6.01
N THR A 84 23.21 -10.66 -5.71
CA THR A 84 24.13 -9.99 -6.65
C THR A 84 24.34 -10.83 -7.91
N LYS A 85 24.50 -12.15 -7.77
CA LYS A 85 24.61 -13.05 -8.94
C LYS A 85 23.36 -13.00 -9.81
N ARG A 86 22.15 -13.03 -9.22
CA ARG A 86 20.89 -12.92 -9.96
C ARG A 86 20.74 -11.58 -10.67
N ILE A 87 21.22 -10.49 -10.06
CA ILE A 87 21.21 -9.16 -10.68
C ILE A 87 22.13 -9.16 -11.91
N ASN A 88 23.35 -9.71 -11.80
CA ASN A 88 24.27 -9.82 -12.92
C ASN A 88 23.71 -10.70 -14.06
N ASP A 89 22.99 -11.79 -13.73
CA ASP A 89 22.33 -12.64 -14.73
C ASP A 89 21.20 -11.88 -15.48
N ILE A 90 20.47 -11.00 -14.77
CA ILE A 90 19.44 -10.13 -15.38
C ILE A 90 20.09 -9.06 -16.27
N GLU A 91 21.21 -8.49 -15.84
CA GLU A 91 21.97 -7.50 -16.61
C GLU A 91 22.51 -8.10 -17.93
N GLN A 92 23.05 -9.32 -17.88
CA GLN A 92 23.47 -10.02 -19.10
C GLN A 92 22.30 -10.29 -20.05
N LYS A 93 21.12 -10.65 -19.53
CA LYS A 93 19.91 -10.82 -20.36
C LYS A 93 19.50 -9.51 -21.02
N LEU A 94 19.50 -8.40 -20.28
CA LEU A 94 19.19 -7.08 -20.82
C LEU A 94 20.19 -6.65 -21.91
N GLN A 95 21.49 -6.94 -21.76
CA GLN A 95 22.49 -6.67 -22.81
C GLN A 95 22.23 -7.48 -24.09
N ILE A 96 21.81 -8.75 -23.95
CA ILE A 96 21.44 -9.60 -25.09
C ILE A 96 20.18 -9.04 -25.78
N ASP A 97 19.17 -8.64 -25.02
CA ASP A 97 17.93 -8.07 -25.55
C ASP A 97 18.18 -6.74 -26.29
N ILE A 98 19.04 -5.88 -25.74
CA ILE A 98 19.47 -4.64 -26.42
C ILE A 98 20.21 -4.96 -27.72
N LYS A 99 21.10 -5.95 -27.73
CA LYS A 99 21.83 -6.38 -28.94
C LYS A 99 20.89 -6.94 -30.01
N ASN A 100 19.85 -7.68 -29.62
CA ASN A 100 18.82 -8.18 -30.52
C ASN A 100 17.99 -7.02 -31.11
N LEU A 101 17.59 -6.06 -30.28
CA LEU A 101 16.92 -4.84 -30.75
C LEU A 101 17.77 -4.06 -31.77
N HIS A 102 19.08 -3.98 -31.54
CA HIS A 102 20.02 -3.34 -32.47
C HIS A 102 20.08 -4.06 -33.82
N LYS A 103 20.00 -5.39 -33.81
CA LYS A 103 19.96 -6.23 -35.02
C LYS A 103 18.66 -6.03 -35.80
N GLU A 104 17.52 -5.94 -35.11
CA GLU A 104 16.23 -5.63 -35.72
C GLU A 104 16.23 -4.23 -36.33
N LEU A 105 16.67 -3.20 -35.60
CA LEU A 105 16.81 -1.83 -36.10
C LEU A 105 17.71 -1.73 -37.33
N ASN A 106 18.81 -2.48 -37.36
CA ASN A 106 19.68 -2.53 -38.54
C ASN A 106 19.04 -3.24 -39.73
N SER A 107 18.19 -4.24 -39.48
CA SER A 107 17.40 -4.91 -40.52
C SER A 107 16.36 -3.96 -41.12
N TYR A 108 15.68 -3.17 -40.27
CA TYR A 108 14.78 -2.11 -40.73
C TYR A 108 15.52 -1.02 -41.51
N ARG A 109 16.71 -0.60 -41.09
CA ARG A 109 17.55 0.35 -41.84
C ARG A 109 17.98 -0.18 -43.21
N PHE A 110 18.26 -1.48 -43.32
CA PHE A 110 18.56 -2.12 -44.60
C PHE A 110 17.35 -2.13 -45.53
N LEU A 111 16.18 -2.55 -45.02
CA LEU A 111 14.91 -2.55 -45.74
C LEU A 111 14.55 -1.15 -46.25
N ILE A 112 14.80 -0.13 -45.42
CA ILE A 112 14.61 1.28 -45.77
C ILE A 112 15.56 1.72 -46.91
N LYS A 113 16.83 1.31 -46.90
CA LYS A 113 17.77 1.59 -47.99
C LYS A 113 17.37 0.91 -49.30
N GLU A 114 16.81 -0.29 -49.22
CA GLU A 114 16.29 -1.04 -50.37
C GLU A 114 15.02 -0.40 -50.95
N LEU A 115 14.10 0.07 -50.09
CA LEU A 115 12.93 0.87 -50.52
C LEU A 115 13.33 2.19 -51.18
N HIS A 116 14.43 2.82 -50.75
CA HIS A 116 14.98 4.03 -51.36
C HIS A 116 15.58 3.81 -52.77
N SER A 117 16.02 2.58 -53.11
CA SER A 117 16.61 2.28 -54.42
C SER A 117 15.55 1.98 -55.49
N THR A 118 14.34 1.58 -55.08
CA THR A 118 13.20 1.41 -55.99
C THR A 118 12.59 2.77 -56.38
N LYS A 119 12.86 3.22 -57.60
CA LYS A 119 12.49 4.55 -58.16
C LYS A 119 10.98 4.86 -58.28
N HIS A 120 10.08 4.08 -57.70
CA HIS A 120 8.63 4.21 -57.94
C HIS A 120 7.74 4.10 -56.69
N ILE A 121 7.96 4.92 -55.66
CA ILE A 121 6.87 5.33 -54.74
C ILE A 121 7.08 6.79 -54.32
N PRO A 122 6.30 7.77 -54.86
CA PRO A 122 6.40 9.16 -54.44
C PRO A 122 5.57 9.44 -53.18
N ASN A 123 6.15 10.24 -52.28
CA ASN A 123 5.52 11.03 -51.22
C ASN A 123 4.90 10.39 -49.98
N ILE A 124 4.50 9.11 -49.95
CA ILE A 124 4.05 8.46 -48.69
C ILE A 124 5.24 7.96 -47.86
N GLY A 125 6.31 7.53 -48.53
CA GLY A 125 7.53 7.04 -47.88
C GLY A 125 8.28 8.14 -47.12
N ARG A 126 8.33 9.38 -47.62
CA ARG A 126 9.10 10.48 -47.01
C ARG A 126 8.54 10.95 -45.66
N THR A 127 7.22 10.93 -45.47
CA THR A 127 6.55 11.27 -44.20
C THR A 127 6.67 10.13 -43.19
N TYR A 128 6.48 8.88 -43.60
CA TYR A 128 6.75 7.72 -42.75
C TYR A 128 8.23 7.63 -42.35
N LEU A 129 9.15 8.01 -43.23
CA LEU A 129 10.59 8.08 -42.95
C LEU A 129 10.95 9.13 -41.91
N GLN A 130 10.33 10.32 -41.95
CA GLN A 130 10.53 11.34 -40.91
C GLN A 130 10.02 10.88 -39.55
N GLU A 131 8.88 10.18 -39.50
CA GLU A 131 8.34 9.61 -38.25
C GLU A 131 9.19 8.45 -37.69
N ILE A 132 9.76 7.58 -38.56
CA ILE A 132 10.63 6.48 -38.11
C ILE A 132 12.00 7.00 -37.63
N THR A 133 12.52 8.08 -38.22
CA THR A 133 13.74 8.75 -37.71
C THR A 133 13.52 9.53 -36.40
N LEU A 134 12.27 9.79 -36.02
CA LEU A 134 11.87 10.50 -34.80
C LEU A 134 11.33 9.54 -33.72
N LEU A 135 11.71 8.25 -33.75
CA LEU A 135 11.33 7.34 -32.68
C LEU A 135 12.09 7.67 -31.38
N PRO A 136 11.41 7.74 -30.22
CA PRO A 136 12.00 7.91 -28.87
C PRO A 136 13.04 6.84 -28.48
N TYR A 137 13.19 5.81 -29.32
CA TYR A 137 14.05 4.66 -29.10
C TYR A 137 15.54 4.95 -29.28
N SER A 138 15.94 5.84 -30.18
CA SER A 138 17.36 6.18 -30.30
C SER A 138 17.83 6.93 -29.07
N GLU A 139 17.07 7.92 -28.58
CA GLU A 139 17.36 8.62 -27.32
C GLU A 139 17.32 7.71 -26.10
N ALA A 140 16.42 6.70 -26.07
CA ALA A 140 16.36 5.72 -24.99
C ALA A 140 17.59 4.80 -24.98
N ILE A 141 18.11 4.43 -26.16
CA ILE A 141 19.34 3.64 -26.30
C ILE A 141 20.56 4.49 -25.94
N THR A 142 20.67 5.74 -26.42
CA THR A 142 21.77 6.62 -26.00
C THR A 142 21.70 6.93 -24.50
N LYS A 143 20.50 7.10 -23.92
CA LYS A 143 20.32 7.24 -22.48
C LYS A 143 20.73 5.98 -21.72
N ALA A 144 20.35 4.80 -22.19
CA ALA A 144 20.75 3.53 -21.59
C ALA A 144 22.27 3.32 -21.69
N GLU A 145 22.88 3.63 -22.83
CA GLU A 145 24.33 3.59 -23.04
C GLU A 145 25.05 4.62 -22.16
N THR A 146 24.50 5.84 -21.99
CA THR A 146 25.06 6.83 -21.06
C THR A 146 24.92 6.38 -19.61
N LEU A 147 23.79 5.81 -19.18
CA LEU A 147 23.56 5.26 -17.84
C LEU A 147 24.46 4.06 -17.52
N ILE A 148 24.74 3.22 -18.52
CA ILE A 148 25.67 2.09 -18.41
C ILE A 148 27.13 2.61 -18.40
N SER A 149 27.45 3.67 -19.14
CA SER A 149 28.80 4.26 -19.14
C SER A 149 29.09 5.15 -17.92
N ASP A 150 28.06 5.77 -17.32
CA ASP A 150 28.13 6.50 -16.05
C ASP A 150 28.21 5.55 -14.85
N SER A 151 27.92 4.26 -15.06
CA SER A 151 28.31 3.20 -14.14
C SER A 151 29.83 2.93 -14.22
N ARG A 152 30.60 3.99 -13.95
CA ARG A 152 31.86 3.83 -13.22
C ARG A 152 31.50 3.23 -11.88
N VAL A 153 31.50 1.92 -11.86
CA VAL A 153 31.46 1.06 -10.70
C VAL A 153 32.68 1.37 -9.83
N LYS A 154 32.61 2.50 -9.12
CA LYS A 154 33.17 2.57 -7.77
C LYS A 154 32.11 1.95 -6.90
N THR A 155 32.41 0.75 -6.41
CA THR A 155 32.07 0.31 -5.06
C THR A 155 31.44 1.41 -4.21
N ILE A 156 30.11 1.47 -4.18
CA ILE A 156 29.40 2.19 -3.12
C ILE A 156 28.64 1.13 -2.34
N SER A 157 29.29 0.64 -1.29
CA SER A 157 28.59 0.33 -0.06
C SER A 157 27.89 1.61 0.37
N LEU A 158 26.68 1.87 -0.15
CA LEU A 158 25.86 2.97 0.33
C LEU A 158 25.57 2.66 1.80
N PRO A 159 25.94 3.54 2.74
CA PRO A 159 25.48 3.42 4.12
C PRO A 159 23.95 3.31 4.09
N LEU A 160 23.34 2.50 4.97
CA LEU A 160 21.88 2.39 5.07
C LEU A 160 21.20 3.77 5.11
N GLU A 161 21.88 4.75 5.70
CA GLU A 161 21.52 6.17 5.75
C GLU A 161 21.28 6.80 4.36
N ASN A 162 22.05 6.44 3.33
CA ASN A 162 21.86 6.98 1.98
C ASN A 162 20.68 6.34 1.24
N ILE A 163 20.36 5.08 1.53
CA ILE A 163 19.16 4.43 0.97
C ILE A 163 17.91 5.01 1.63
N GLU A 164 17.93 5.24 2.93
CA GLU A 164 16.85 5.94 3.63
C GLU A 164 16.74 7.39 3.18
N ASN A 165 17.85 8.10 2.95
CA ASN A 165 17.85 9.45 2.38
C ASN A 165 17.33 9.47 0.93
N LEU A 166 17.64 8.48 0.11
CA LEU A 166 17.08 8.34 -1.24
C LEU A 166 15.59 7.96 -1.20
N GLN A 167 15.18 7.04 -0.32
CA GLN A 167 13.77 6.68 -0.16
C GLN A 167 12.95 7.85 0.38
N THR A 168 13.48 8.60 1.35
CA THR A 168 12.84 9.82 1.85
C THR A 168 12.84 10.93 0.80
N SER A 169 13.88 11.07 -0.02
CA SER A 169 13.91 12.04 -1.12
C SER A 169 12.96 11.66 -2.25
N ILE A 170 12.88 10.39 -2.64
CA ILE A 170 11.92 9.88 -3.63
C ILE A 170 10.50 10.01 -3.11
N THR A 171 10.24 9.66 -1.85
CA THR A 171 8.90 9.82 -1.25
C THR A 171 8.52 11.29 -1.09
N ARG A 172 9.47 12.17 -0.75
CA ARG A 172 9.26 13.63 -0.75
C ARG A 172 8.97 14.15 -2.16
N TYR A 173 9.73 13.73 -3.16
CA TYR A 173 9.53 14.14 -4.55
C TYR A 173 8.19 13.62 -5.09
N ASP A 174 7.87 12.34 -4.87
CA ASP A 174 6.57 11.74 -5.21
C ASP A 174 5.42 12.48 -4.53
N PHE A 175 5.56 12.82 -3.25
CA PHE A 175 4.55 13.56 -2.52
C PHE A 175 4.41 14.99 -3.06
N GLN A 176 5.53 15.65 -3.38
CA GLN A 176 5.56 16.99 -3.96
C GLN A 176 4.85 17.02 -5.32
N VAL A 177 5.19 16.11 -6.24
CA VAL A 177 4.52 15.97 -7.53
C VAL A 177 3.01 15.71 -7.36
N ARG A 178 2.60 14.86 -6.42
CA ARG A 178 1.17 14.62 -6.13
C ARG A 178 0.46 15.85 -5.55
N SER A 179 1.22 16.71 -4.87
CA SER A 179 0.71 17.94 -4.25
C SER A 179 0.48 19.06 -5.27
N GLU A 180 1.08 18.96 -6.46
CA GLU A 180 0.95 19.89 -7.60
C GLU A 180 -0.18 19.50 -8.56
N ILE A 181 -0.78 18.32 -8.42
CA ILE A 181 -1.90 17.89 -9.27
C ILE A 181 -3.10 18.84 -9.08
N ASN A 182 -3.53 19.47 -10.17
CA ASN A 182 -4.68 20.36 -10.20
C ASN A 182 -5.98 19.57 -10.46
N TYR A 183 -6.86 19.51 -9.46
CA TYR A 183 -8.12 18.75 -9.49
C TYR A 183 -9.31 19.52 -10.11
N LYS A 184 -9.06 20.61 -10.86
CA LYS A 184 -10.14 21.42 -11.48
C LYS A 184 -10.78 20.76 -12.71
N ASN A 185 -10.04 19.94 -13.44
CA ASN A 185 -10.47 19.42 -14.74
C ASN A 185 -10.59 17.90 -14.74
N PHE A 186 -11.78 17.43 -14.43
CA PHE A 186 -12.11 16.01 -14.57
C PHE A 186 -12.93 15.75 -15.81
N SER A 187 -12.74 14.57 -16.39
CA SER A 187 -13.60 14.04 -17.46
C SER A 187 -13.83 12.55 -17.26
N ASN A 188 -15.03 12.08 -17.59
CA ASN A 188 -15.28 10.64 -17.66
C ASN A 188 -14.48 10.05 -18.83
N LEU A 189 -13.61 9.08 -18.53
CA LEU A 189 -12.80 8.39 -19.52
C LEU A 189 -13.52 7.12 -20.00
N TYR A 190 -13.93 6.28 -19.05
CA TYR A 190 -14.54 4.98 -19.34
C TYR A 190 -15.72 4.71 -18.40
N THR A 191 -16.69 3.96 -18.93
CA THR A 191 -17.79 3.39 -18.15
C THR A 191 -17.76 1.87 -18.32
N PHE A 192 -17.57 1.16 -17.22
CA PHE A 192 -17.59 -0.31 -17.16
C PHE A 192 -18.98 -0.77 -16.77
N ASN A 193 -19.57 -1.59 -17.64
CA ASN A 193 -20.88 -2.20 -17.44
C ASN A 193 -20.72 -3.70 -17.30
N GLY A 194 -21.42 -4.30 -16.34
CA GLY A 194 -21.49 -5.76 -16.21
C GLY A 194 -22.07 -6.23 -14.88
N HIS A 195 -21.99 -5.43 -13.83
CA HIS A 195 -22.77 -5.68 -12.62
C HIS A 195 -24.27 -5.64 -12.91
N ARG A 196 -25.04 -6.45 -12.17
CA ARG A 196 -26.51 -6.55 -12.34
C ARG A 196 -27.29 -5.75 -11.29
N GLU A 197 -26.61 -5.33 -10.24
CA GLU A 197 -27.15 -4.49 -9.18
C GLU A 197 -26.13 -3.43 -8.76
N SER A 198 -26.56 -2.54 -7.88
CA SER A 198 -25.78 -1.45 -7.29
C SER A 198 -24.35 -1.85 -6.93
N VAL A 199 -23.39 -1.08 -7.44
CA VAL A 199 -21.99 -1.18 -7.07
C VAL A 199 -21.80 -0.51 -5.71
N ARG A 200 -21.33 -1.26 -4.72
CA ARG A 200 -21.22 -0.82 -3.32
C ARG A 200 -19.85 -0.28 -2.97
N GLN A 201 -18.80 -0.84 -3.56
CA GLN A 201 -17.45 -0.34 -3.35
C GLN A 201 -16.61 -0.48 -4.62
N VAL A 202 -15.78 0.51 -4.88
CA VAL A 202 -14.77 0.52 -5.96
C VAL A 202 -13.40 0.82 -5.38
N LEU A 203 -12.36 0.23 -5.95
CA LEU A 203 -10.98 0.35 -5.47
C LEU A 203 -9.97 0.35 -6.60
N PHE A 204 -8.87 1.05 -6.37
CA PHE A 204 -7.63 0.85 -7.09
C PHE A 204 -6.69 -0.10 -6.33
N PRO A 205 -5.97 -0.98 -7.04
CA PRO A 205 -4.83 -1.68 -6.47
C PRO A 205 -3.73 -0.70 -6.06
N TYR A 206 -3.07 -0.98 -4.94
CA TYR A 206 -1.95 -0.17 -4.50
C TYR A 206 -0.80 -0.25 -5.53
N ARG A 207 -0.33 0.91 -6.02
CA ARG A 207 0.72 1.08 -7.04
C ARG A 207 0.48 0.48 -8.44
N ASN A 208 -0.52 -0.38 -8.63
CA ASN A 208 -0.86 -0.94 -9.93
C ASN A 208 -2.15 -0.32 -10.46
N ILE A 209 -2.03 0.46 -11.54
CA ILE A 209 -3.16 1.14 -12.18
C ILE A 209 -3.77 0.34 -13.34
N ASN A 210 -3.32 -0.89 -13.62
CA ASN A 210 -3.76 -1.61 -14.82
C ASN A 210 -5.16 -2.21 -14.69
N TYR A 211 -5.69 -2.29 -13.47
CA TYR A 211 -7.02 -2.80 -13.22
C TYR A 211 -7.69 -2.09 -12.05
N ILE A 212 -9.02 -2.19 -11.99
CA ILE A 212 -9.86 -1.71 -10.89
C ILE A 212 -10.68 -2.87 -10.35
N ILE A 213 -11.10 -2.77 -9.09
CA ILE A 213 -11.96 -3.75 -8.44
C ILE A 213 -13.27 -3.08 -8.08
N SER A 214 -14.37 -3.80 -8.27
CA SER A 214 -15.69 -3.40 -7.79
C SER A 214 -16.38 -4.54 -7.05
N ALA A 215 -17.13 -4.20 -6.01
CA ALA A 215 -18.00 -5.12 -5.29
C ALA A 215 -19.44 -4.61 -5.38
N SER A 216 -20.40 -5.51 -5.59
CA SER A 216 -21.79 -5.15 -5.86
C SER A 216 -22.78 -5.93 -4.99
N MET A 217 -24.02 -5.44 -4.97
CA MET A 217 -25.15 -6.16 -4.43
C MET A 217 -25.48 -7.44 -5.21
N ASP A 218 -24.99 -7.60 -6.44
CA ASP A 218 -25.10 -8.80 -7.27
C ASP A 218 -24.27 -10.00 -6.78
N GLU A 219 -23.76 -9.94 -5.54
CA GLU A 219 -23.01 -11.00 -4.86
C GLU A 219 -21.62 -11.28 -5.45
N THR A 220 -21.15 -10.42 -6.35
CA THR A 220 -19.87 -10.59 -7.04
C THR A 220 -18.86 -9.48 -6.73
N VAL A 221 -17.59 -9.87 -6.74
CA VAL A 221 -16.47 -8.93 -6.89
C VAL A 221 -15.93 -9.08 -8.30
N ARG A 222 -15.76 -7.97 -9.02
CA ARG A 222 -15.26 -7.95 -10.40
C ARG A 222 -13.96 -7.19 -10.50
N LEU A 223 -13.11 -7.68 -11.40
CA LEU A 223 -11.86 -7.03 -11.78
C LEU A 223 -11.95 -6.58 -13.22
N TRP A 224 -11.61 -5.33 -13.49
CA TRP A 224 -11.70 -4.71 -14.82
C TRP A 224 -10.33 -4.22 -15.26
N SER A 225 -9.95 -4.49 -16.50
CA SER A 225 -8.71 -3.97 -17.06
C SER A 225 -8.92 -2.55 -17.56
N LEU A 226 -8.04 -1.63 -17.17
CA LEU A 226 -8.03 -0.28 -17.75
C LEU A 226 -7.46 -0.25 -19.17
N LEU A 227 -6.62 -1.23 -19.52
CA LEU A 227 -6.01 -1.33 -20.85
C LEU A 227 -7.01 -1.87 -21.87
N THR A 228 -7.65 -3.00 -21.57
CA THR A 228 -8.58 -3.64 -22.52
C THR A 228 -10.03 -3.16 -22.35
N GLN A 229 -10.31 -2.40 -21.30
CA GLN A 229 -11.65 -1.92 -20.92
C GLN A 229 -12.67 -3.05 -20.71
N LYS A 230 -12.17 -4.27 -20.46
CA LYS A 230 -13.00 -5.46 -20.29
C LYS A 230 -12.86 -6.02 -18.88
N GLU A 231 -13.90 -6.73 -18.48
CA GLU A 231 -13.86 -7.57 -17.31
C GLU A 231 -12.77 -8.65 -17.46
N ILE A 232 -11.88 -8.71 -16.48
CA ILE A 232 -10.83 -9.73 -16.40
C ILE A 232 -11.38 -10.96 -15.68
N ARG A 233 -12.09 -10.76 -14.56
CA ARG A 233 -12.50 -11.82 -13.63
C ARG A 233 -13.76 -11.46 -12.85
N VAL A 234 -14.53 -12.50 -12.50
CA VAL A 234 -15.63 -12.44 -11.53
C VAL A 234 -15.36 -13.42 -10.40
N LEU A 235 -15.34 -12.91 -9.17
CA LEU A 235 -15.24 -13.71 -7.96
C LEU A 235 -16.65 -13.92 -7.42
N LYS A 236 -17.15 -15.16 -7.55
CA LYS A 236 -18.47 -15.58 -7.07
C LYS A 236 -18.33 -16.53 -5.90
N GLY A 237 -19.29 -16.46 -4.98
CA GLY A 237 -19.41 -17.44 -3.90
C GLY A 237 -19.88 -16.89 -2.56
N HIS A 238 -20.21 -15.60 -2.45
CA HIS A 238 -21.03 -15.12 -1.34
C HIS A 238 -22.49 -15.46 -1.58
N ASP A 239 -23.26 -15.67 -0.51
CA ASP A 239 -24.68 -16.07 -0.60
C ASP A 239 -25.64 -14.87 -0.47
N ARG A 240 -25.07 -13.67 -0.30
CA ARG A 240 -25.78 -12.38 -0.20
C ARG A 240 -24.88 -11.26 -0.72
N ARG A 241 -25.50 -10.10 -0.95
CA ARG A 241 -24.85 -8.85 -1.36
C ARG A 241 -23.53 -8.55 -0.64
N ILE A 242 -22.56 -8.07 -1.40
CA ILE A 242 -21.26 -7.62 -0.89
C ILE A 242 -21.37 -6.14 -0.54
N ASN A 243 -21.02 -5.78 0.69
CA ASN A 243 -21.09 -4.40 1.16
C ASN A 243 -19.78 -3.65 0.99
N SER A 244 -18.67 -4.37 1.14
CA SER A 244 -17.33 -3.77 1.08
C SER A 244 -16.32 -4.78 0.57
N CYS A 245 -15.27 -4.28 -0.07
CA CYS A 245 -14.08 -5.03 -0.42
C CYS A 245 -12.82 -4.26 -0.04
N ALA A 246 -11.69 -4.98 0.02
CA ALA A 246 -10.37 -4.41 0.20
C ALA A 246 -9.36 -5.24 -0.60
N ILE A 247 -8.27 -4.60 -1.04
CA ILE A 247 -7.15 -5.28 -1.70
C ILE A 247 -5.93 -5.24 -0.79
N SER A 248 -5.21 -6.35 -0.71
CA SER A 248 -3.94 -6.42 0.00
C SER A 248 -2.92 -5.46 -0.63
N PRO A 249 -1.99 -4.88 0.14
CA PRO A 249 -0.94 -3.99 -0.39
C PRO A 249 -0.08 -4.60 -1.50
N CYS A 250 0.09 -5.94 -1.50
CA CYS A 250 0.81 -6.65 -2.56
C CYS A 250 -0.03 -6.92 -3.83
N GLY A 251 -1.32 -6.60 -3.82
CA GLY A 251 -2.25 -6.78 -4.94
C GLY A 251 -2.73 -8.20 -5.18
N ASN A 252 -2.24 -9.19 -4.41
CA ASN A 252 -2.47 -10.61 -4.71
C ASN A 252 -3.73 -11.18 -4.05
N CYS A 253 -4.20 -10.54 -2.99
CA CYS A 253 -5.35 -10.95 -2.20
C CYS A 253 -6.43 -9.87 -2.20
N VAL A 254 -7.68 -10.28 -2.37
CA VAL A 254 -8.86 -9.43 -2.18
C VAL A 254 -9.65 -9.98 -1.00
N ALA A 255 -10.12 -9.10 -0.13
CA ALA A 255 -11.08 -9.43 0.92
C ALA A 255 -12.45 -8.85 0.52
N SER A 256 -13.52 -9.62 0.69
CA SER A 256 -14.90 -9.14 0.51
C SER A 256 -15.72 -9.40 1.77
N ALA A 257 -16.45 -8.38 2.20
CA ALA A 257 -17.35 -8.40 3.34
C ALA A 257 -18.81 -8.38 2.86
N SER A 258 -19.60 -9.37 3.28
CA SER A 258 -20.96 -9.57 2.80
C SER A 258 -22.01 -9.53 3.91
N SER A 259 -23.26 -9.33 3.49
CA SER A 259 -24.43 -9.51 4.34
C SER A 259 -24.70 -10.97 4.74
N ASP A 260 -23.95 -11.94 4.21
CA ASP A 260 -23.94 -13.34 4.66
C ASP A 260 -23.19 -13.55 6.00
N LYS A 261 -22.72 -12.46 6.63
CA LYS A 261 -21.98 -12.42 7.90
C LYS A 261 -20.52 -12.90 7.79
N GLN A 262 -20.04 -13.18 6.58
CA GLN A 262 -18.71 -13.71 6.33
C GLN A 262 -17.81 -12.71 5.62
N ILE A 263 -16.51 -12.94 5.78
CA ILE A 263 -15.50 -12.29 4.96
C ILE A 263 -14.79 -13.38 4.17
N LYS A 264 -14.69 -13.22 2.85
CA LYS A 264 -13.96 -14.15 1.99
C LYS A 264 -12.67 -13.51 1.51
N LEU A 265 -11.58 -14.27 1.62
CA LEU A 265 -10.27 -13.91 1.07
C LEU A 265 -10.08 -14.65 -0.25
N TRP A 266 -9.74 -13.93 -1.29
CA TRP A 266 -9.63 -14.43 -2.65
C TRP A 266 -8.22 -14.25 -3.17
N ASN A 267 -7.71 -15.25 -3.86
CA ASN A 267 -6.50 -15.08 -4.65
C ASN A 267 -6.89 -14.51 -6.01
N VAL A 268 -6.39 -13.32 -6.32
CA VAL A 268 -6.70 -12.60 -7.57
C VAL A 268 -6.36 -13.45 -8.80
N TYR A 269 -5.20 -14.12 -8.81
CA TYR A 269 -4.71 -14.87 -9.97
C TYR A 269 -5.27 -16.28 -10.07
N LYS A 270 -5.64 -16.92 -8.95
CA LYS A 270 -6.16 -18.29 -8.95
C LYS A 270 -7.68 -18.37 -8.98
N GLN A 271 -8.40 -17.26 -8.79
CA GLN A 271 -9.88 -17.20 -8.71
C GLN A 271 -10.47 -18.14 -7.65
N LYS A 272 -9.69 -18.46 -6.62
CA LYS A 272 -10.11 -19.35 -5.55
C LYS A 272 -10.21 -18.58 -4.24
N VAL A 273 -11.22 -18.94 -3.47
CA VAL A 273 -11.31 -18.56 -2.05
C VAL A 273 -10.13 -19.20 -1.34
N ILE A 274 -9.25 -18.38 -0.77
CA ILE A 274 -8.14 -18.78 0.08
C ILE A 274 -8.70 -19.22 1.43
N LYS A 275 -9.56 -18.39 2.01
CA LYS A 275 -10.14 -18.64 3.34
C LYS A 275 -11.47 -17.89 3.50
N VAL A 276 -12.34 -18.45 4.31
CA VAL A 276 -13.55 -17.80 4.83
C VAL A 276 -13.32 -17.47 6.29
N LEU A 277 -13.41 -16.19 6.65
CA LEU A 277 -13.33 -15.73 8.03
C LEU A 277 -14.75 -15.65 8.59
N LYS A 278 -15.01 -16.42 9.66
CA LYS A 278 -16.30 -16.50 10.36
C LYS A 278 -16.11 -16.00 11.78
N GLY A 279 -17.05 -15.20 12.27
CA GLY A 279 -17.03 -14.70 13.65
C GLY A 279 -18.04 -13.59 13.92
N HIS A 280 -18.35 -12.75 12.93
CA HIS A 280 -19.42 -11.77 13.03
C HIS A 280 -20.80 -12.44 13.08
N GLN A 281 -21.71 -11.85 13.85
CA GLN A 281 -23.05 -12.40 14.10
C GLN A 281 -24.13 -11.81 13.16
N LYS A 282 -23.81 -10.66 12.55
CA LYS A 282 -24.65 -9.94 11.59
C LYS A 282 -23.83 -9.53 10.36
N SER A 283 -24.48 -8.82 9.44
CA SER A 283 -23.91 -8.36 8.17
C SER A 283 -22.59 -7.60 8.38
N VAL A 284 -21.54 -7.99 7.65
CA VAL A 284 -20.26 -7.25 7.66
C VAL A 284 -20.38 -6.10 6.65
N ARG A 285 -20.08 -4.88 7.10
CA ARG A 285 -20.26 -3.64 6.32
C ARG A 285 -18.97 -3.10 5.76
N GLY A 286 -17.87 -3.20 6.51
CA GLY A 286 -16.58 -2.67 6.11
C GLY A 286 -15.48 -3.71 6.30
N VAL A 287 -14.49 -3.69 5.40
CA VAL A 287 -13.27 -4.49 5.51
C VAL A 287 -12.08 -3.67 5.02
N VAL A 288 -10.92 -3.79 5.68
CA VAL A 288 -9.70 -3.07 5.30
C VAL A 288 -8.46 -3.88 5.68
N PHE A 289 -7.45 -3.88 4.81
CA PHE A 289 -6.15 -4.50 5.08
C PHE A 289 -5.24 -3.53 5.84
N SER A 290 -4.36 -4.07 6.68
CA SER A 290 -3.21 -3.31 7.16
C SER A 290 -2.21 -3.03 6.04
N SER A 291 -1.43 -1.97 6.17
CA SER A 291 -0.39 -1.59 5.20
C SER A 291 0.71 -2.64 5.02
N CYS A 292 0.95 -3.48 6.04
CA CYS A 292 1.85 -4.63 5.95
C CYS A 292 1.20 -5.87 5.30
N GLY A 293 -0.12 -5.86 5.09
CA GLY A 293 -0.87 -6.96 4.48
C GLY A 293 -1.01 -8.22 5.35
N GLN A 294 -0.52 -8.20 6.59
CA GLN A 294 -0.59 -9.35 7.52
C GLN A 294 -1.87 -9.40 8.33
N PHE A 295 -2.59 -8.27 8.42
CA PHE A 295 -3.80 -8.13 9.22
C PHE A 295 -4.94 -7.54 8.40
N LEU A 296 -6.14 -7.74 8.92
CA LEU A 296 -7.39 -7.24 8.35
C LEU A 296 -8.25 -6.71 9.49
N ALA A 297 -8.94 -5.58 9.30
CA ALA A 297 -10.02 -5.17 10.19
C ALA A 297 -11.36 -5.33 9.47
N SER A 298 -12.42 -5.60 10.23
CA SER A 298 -13.79 -5.65 9.73
C SER A 298 -14.78 -5.05 10.71
N GLY A 299 -15.75 -4.30 10.20
CA GLY A 299 -16.84 -3.69 10.97
C GLY A 299 -18.19 -4.25 10.53
N SER A 300 -19.10 -4.42 11.49
CA SER A 300 -20.34 -5.18 11.29
C SER A 300 -21.55 -4.54 11.96
N ASN A 301 -22.74 -4.94 11.48
CA ASN A 301 -24.03 -4.64 12.09
C ASN A 301 -24.20 -5.27 13.48
N ASP A 302 -23.26 -6.13 13.93
CA ASP A 302 -23.25 -6.66 15.29
C ASP A 302 -22.59 -5.72 16.32
N THR A 303 -22.36 -4.46 15.93
CA THR A 303 -21.74 -3.38 16.73
C THR A 303 -20.28 -3.61 17.09
N THR A 304 -19.65 -4.67 16.56
CA THR A 304 -18.25 -5.01 16.85
C THR A 304 -17.32 -4.76 15.66
N ILE A 305 -16.08 -4.40 15.98
CA ILE A 305 -14.96 -4.45 15.03
C ILE A 305 -14.15 -5.71 15.34
N ARG A 306 -13.76 -6.46 14.31
CA ARG A 306 -12.83 -7.58 14.43
C ARG A 306 -11.52 -7.29 13.73
N TYR A 307 -10.42 -7.58 14.40
CA TYR A 307 -9.07 -7.51 13.86
C TYR A 307 -8.50 -8.91 13.69
N TRP A 308 -8.20 -9.29 12.46
CA TRP A 308 -7.82 -10.64 12.05
C TRP A 308 -6.34 -10.71 11.75
N ASN A 309 -5.67 -11.72 12.29
CA ASN A 309 -4.33 -12.10 11.86
C ASN A 309 -4.46 -13.07 10.69
N LEU A 310 -3.91 -12.72 9.52
CA LEU A 310 -4.07 -13.52 8.29
C LEU A 310 -3.14 -14.74 8.23
N LYS A 311 -2.15 -14.84 9.12
CA LYS A 311 -1.30 -16.02 9.27
C LYS A 311 -1.99 -17.11 10.10
N THR A 312 -2.68 -16.72 11.17
CA THR A 312 -3.35 -17.66 12.09
C THR A 312 -4.86 -17.78 11.86
N TYR A 313 -5.45 -16.84 11.13
CA TYR A 313 -6.89 -16.67 10.92
C TYR A 313 -7.71 -16.49 12.21
N LYS A 314 -7.05 -16.06 13.29
CA LYS A 314 -7.72 -15.72 14.56
C LYS A 314 -8.08 -14.24 14.58
N SER A 315 -9.21 -13.90 15.19
CA SER A 315 -9.67 -12.52 15.39
C SER A 315 -9.62 -12.11 16.85
N VAL A 316 -9.38 -10.83 17.07
CA VAL A 316 -9.67 -10.11 18.32
C VAL A 316 -10.87 -9.20 18.09
N CYS A 317 -11.73 -9.07 19.09
CA CYS A 317 -12.94 -8.23 19.05
C CYS A 317 -12.70 -6.89 19.78
N PHE A 318 -13.25 -5.82 19.22
CA PHE A 318 -13.28 -4.48 19.81
C PHE A 318 -14.76 -4.11 19.97
N ASN A 319 -15.14 -3.76 21.20
CA ASN A 319 -16.51 -3.44 21.59
C ASN A 319 -16.57 -2.00 22.12
N GLY A 320 -17.65 -1.28 21.84
CA GLY A 320 -17.87 0.06 22.39
C GLY A 320 -18.71 1.01 21.55
N HIS A 321 -19.07 0.65 20.32
CA HIS A 321 -20.19 1.31 19.62
C HIS A 321 -21.52 0.82 20.17
N LEU A 322 -22.51 1.72 20.20
CA LEU A 322 -23.86 1.42 20.73
C LEU A 322 -24.81 0.91 19.64
N ASP A 323 -24.42 1.05 18.37
CA ASP A 323 -25.21 0.62 17.22
C ASP A 323 -24.31 0.11 16.08
N GLU A 324 -24.92 -0.24 14.94
CA GLU A 324 -24.26 -0.86 13.78
C GLU A 324 -23.07 -0.04 13.26
N ILE A 325 -21.94 -0.71 13.05
CA ILE A 325 -20.78 -0.11 12.38
C ILE A 325 -21.02 -0.12 10.88
N THR A 326 -20.97 1.06 10.29
CA THR A 326 -21.30 1.30 8.89
C THR A 326 -20.05 1.34 8.00
N SER A 327 -18.92 1.81 8.53
CA SER A 327 -17.65 1.92 7.83
C SER A 327 -16.48 1.83 8.79
N ILE A 328 -15.34 1.36 8.26
CA ILE A 328 -14.07 1.33 8.97
C ILE A 328 -12.93 1.76 8.05
N SER A 329 -11.88 2.34 8.64
CA SER A 329 -10.63 2.65 7.98
C SER A 329 -9.46 2.37 8.92
N MET A 330 -8.27 2.09 8.38
CA MET A 330 -7.06 1.86 9.17
C MET A 330 -6.02 2.92 8.83
N SER A 331 -5.23 3.34 9.83
CA SER A 331 -4.12 4.26 9.61
C SER A 331 -3.01 3.59 8.78
N SER A 332 -2.23 4.39 8.05
CA SER A 332 -1.16 3.89 7.17
C SER A 332 -0.02 3.20 7.92
N ASP A 333 0.22 3.58 9.18
CA ASP A 333 1.14 2.90 10.10
C ASP A 333 0.58 1.60 10.70
N GLY A 334 -0.72 1.33 10.54
CA GLY A 334 -1.41 0.17 11.10
C GLY A 334 -1.56 0.21 12.63
N ALA A 335 -1.38 1.36 13.28
CA ALA A 335 -1.52 1.49 14.72
C ALA A 335 -2.97 1.73 15.17
N TYR A 336 -3.79 2.32 14.30
CA TYR A 336 -5.13 2.80 14.63
C TYR A 336 -6.20 2.31 13.65
N ILE A 337 -7.43 2.18 14.16
CA ILE A 337 -8.65 1.96 13.38
C ILE A 337 -9.59 3.14 13.65
N ALA A 338 -10.22 3.67 12.61
CA ALA A 338 -11.34 4.60 12.71
C ALA A 338 -12.60 3.87 12.29
N SER A 339 -13.70 4.07 13.03
CA SER A 339 -15.00 3.49 12.71
C SER A 339 -16.10 4.52 12.77
N GLY A 340 -17.02 4.45 11.81
CA GLY A 340 -18.27 5.20 11.80
C GLY A 340 -19.44 4.28 12.12
N SER A 341 -20.42 4.79 12.86
CA SER A 341 -21.55 4.01 13.34
C SER A 341 -22.87 4.75 13.20
N ARG A 342 -23.97 3.98 13.23
CA ARG A 342 -25.34 4.51 13.33
C ARG A 342 -25.62 5.20 14.66
N ASP A 343 -24.79 4.98 15.67
CA ASP A 343 -24.84 5.73 16.94
C ASP A 343 -24.41 7.20 16.81
N LYS A 344 -24.17 7.66 15.57
CA LYS A 344 -23.83 9.04 15.21
C LYS A 344 -22.43 9.46 15.64
N THR A 345 -21.59 8.52 16.07
CA THR A 345 -20.21 8.78 16.49
C THR A 345 -19.19 8.20 15.52
N VAL A 346 -18.02 8.83 15.50
CA VAL A 346 -16.80 8.24 14.95
C VAL A 346 -15.88 7.91 16.12
N LYS A 347 -15.37 6.68 16.18
CA LYS A 347 -14.41 6.28 17.23
C LYS A 347 -13.06 5.95 16.63
N LEU A 348 -12.01 6.36 17.34
CA LEU A 348 -10.62 6.03 17.04
C LEU A 348 -10.12 4.99 18.05
N TRP A 349 -9.62 3.88 17.55
CA TRP A 349 -9.20 2.73 18.34
C TRP A 349 -7.70 2.54 18.22
N LYS A 350 -7.03 2.27 19.34
CA LYS A 350 -5.63 1.86 19.33
C LYS A 350 -5.55 0.34 19.26
N ILE A 351 -4.94 -0.20 18.21
CA ILE A 351 -4.94 -1.65 17.96
C ILE A 351 -4.17 -2.41 19.05
N SER A 352 -3.08 -1.84 19.57
CA SER A 352 -2.23 -2.50 20.57
C SER A 352 -2.91 -2.70 21.91
N THR A 353 -3.70 -1.72 22.39
CA THR A 353 -4.40 -1.77 23.68
C THR A 353 -5.83 -2.26 23.56
N LYS A 354 -6.42 -2.17 22.36
CA LYS A 354 -7.82 -2.49 22.05
C LYS A 354 -8.83 -1.53 22.67
N GLU A 355 -8.38 -0.33 23.01
CA GLU A 355 -9.18 0.69 23.66
C GLU A 355 -9.59 1.79 22.68
N ILE A 356 -10.66 2.50 23.04
CA ILE A 356 -11.08 3.72 22.37
C ILE A 356 -10.16 4.84 22.84
N LEU A 357 -9.36 5.39 21.91
CA LEU A 357 -8.52 6.54 22.17
C LEU A 357 -9.36 7.82 22.20
N LYS A 358 -10.28 7.96 21.23
CA LYS A 358 -11.12 9.15 21.05
C LYS A 358 -12.48 8.79 20.51
N GLU A 359 -13.46 9.61 20.89
CA GLU A 359 -14.82 9.58 20.39
C GLU A 359 -15.17 10.96 19.85
N TYR A 360 -15.39 11.05 18.53
CA TYR A 360 -15.77 12.27 17.85
C TYR A 360 -17.29 12.34 17.76
N LYS A 361 -17.84 13.38 18.39
CA LYS A 361 -19.27 13.71 18.39
C LYS A 361 -19.47 15.00 17.61
N GLY A 362 -20.48 15.04 16.76
CA GLY A 362 -20.82 16.22 15.95
C GLY A 362 -21.86 15.93 14.87
N HIS A 363 -21.86 14.71 14.32
CA HIS A 363 -22.92 14.30 13.39
C HIS A 363 -24.28 14.23 14.09
N ALA A 364 -25.29 14.87 13.53
CA ALA A 364 -26.67 14.81 14.03
C ALA A 364 -27.38 13.50 13.63
N CYS A 365 -26.84 12.79 12.64
CA CYS A 365 -27.40 11.59 12.01
C CYS A 365 -26.38 10.44 11.93
N GLU A 366 -26.82 9.28 11.43
CA GLU A 366 -25.98 8.10 11.30
C GLU A 366 -24.72 8.39 10.45
N VAL A 367 -23.54 8.00 10.94
CA VAL A 367 -22.31 8.08 10.14
C VAL A 367 -22.35 6.96 9.10
N ARG A 368 -22.01 7.27 7.85
CA ARG A 368 -22.10 6.35 6.71
C ARG A 368 -20.75 5.85 6.22
N CYS A 369 -19.76 6.74 6.16
CA CYS A 369 -18.40 6.43 5.72
C CYS A 369 -17.38 7.09 6.64
N VAL A 370 -16.20 6.46 6.77
CA VAL A 370 -15.02 7.04 7.42
C VAL A 370 -13.78 6.70 6.58
N ALA A 371 -12.86 7.64 6.47
CA ALA A 371 -11.60 7.46 5.75
C ALA A 371 -10.45 8.14 6.51
N PHE A 372 -9.30 7.48 6.59
CA PHE A 372 -8.07 8.11 7.07
C PHE A 372 -7.38 8.88 5.94
N SER A 373 -6.74 10.00 6.29
CA SER A 373 -5.78 10.63 5.40
C SER A 373 -4.53 9.75 5.22
N PRO A 374 -3.82 9.86 4.09
CA PRO A 374 -2.62 9.05 3.83
C PRO A 374 -1.51 9.22 4.87
N ASP A 375 -1.40 10.41 5.45
CA ASP A 375 -0.44 10.74 6.51
C ASP A 375 -0.90 10.29 7.93
N GLY A 376 -2.13 9.78 8.05
CA GLY A 376 -2.71 9.30 9.31
C GLY A 376 -3.09 10.40 10.30
N LYS A 377 -2.99 11.69 9.94
CA LYS A 377 -3.24 12.82 10.85
C LYS A 377 -4.69 13.28 10.87
N GLN A 378 -5.47 12.96 9.86
CA GLN A 378 -6.86 13.37 9.72
C GLN A 378 -7.77 12.16 9.47
N ILE A 379 -9.03 12.31 9.87
CA ILE A 379 -10.12 11.39 9.56
C ILE A 379 -11.22 12.21 8.91
N ALA A 380 -11.74 11.76 7.77
CA ALA A 380 -12.96 12.29 7.20
C ALA A 380 -14.12 11.35 7.54
N SER A 381 -15.28 11.90 7.86
CA SER A 381 -16.52 11.13 8.03
C SER A 381 -17.69 11.84 7.40
N CYS A 382 -18.70 11.09 6.97
CA CYS A 382 -19.91 11.65 6.37
C CYS A 382 -21.18 10.99 6.92
N ASP A 383 -22.31 11.66 6.78
CA ASP A 383 -23.59 11.21 7.29
C ASP A 383 -24.74 11.15 6.26
N VAL A 384 -25.93 10.83 6.77
CA VAL A 384 -27.19 10.70 6.02
C VAL A 384 -27.71 12.02 5.46
N ASN A 385 -27.31 13.17 6.00
CA ASN A 385 -27.79 14.48 5.53
C ASN A 385 -26.79 15.16 4.58
N GLY A 386 -25.73 14.46 4.18
CA GLY A 386 -24.73 14.98 3.27
C GLY A 386 -23.64 15.82 3.92
N LEU A 387 -23.60 15.91 5.25
CA LEU A 387 -22.53 16.60 5.97
C LEU A 387 -21.28 15.73 6.01
N ILE A 388 -20.14 16.38 5.84
CA ILE A 388 -18.82 15.75 5.96
C ILE A 388 -18.00 16.51 6.99
N PHE A 389 -17.45 15.81 7.98
CA PHE A 389 -16.50 16.39 8.93
C PHE A 389 -15.08 15.92 8.65
N ILE A 390 -14.13 16.82 8.83
CA ILE A 390 -12.70 16.53 8.90
C ILE A 390 -12.27 16.65 10.36
N TRP A 391 -11.79 15.56 10.93
CA TRP A 391 -11.29 15.46 12.29
C TRP A 391 -9.76 15.40 12.28
N SER A 392 -9.13 16.01 13.28
CA SER A 392 -7.72 15.75 13.57
C SER A 392 -7.61 14.54 14.49
N VAL A 393 -6.64 13.68 14.22
CA VAL A 393 -6.29 12.55 15.10
C VAL A 393 -5.64 13.04 16.40
N GLU A 394 -4.97 14.20 16.38
CA GLU A 394 -4.26 14.77 17.55
C GLU A 394 -5.16 15.71 18.36
N LYS A 395 -6.00 16.52 17.73
CA LYS A 395 -6.92 17.46 18.41
C LYS A 395 -8.26 16.80 18.77
N GLU A 396 -9.02 17.41 19.67
CA GLU A 396 -10.34 16.90 20.09
C GLU A 396 -11.51 17.53 19.32
N SER A 397 -11.31 18.70 18.69
CA SER A 397 -12.36 19.39 17.93
C SER A 397 -12.32 19.03 16.43
N PRO A 398 -13.49 19.10 15.73
CA PRO A 398 -13.52 19.01 14.28
C PRO A 398 -12.69 20.14 13.68
N CYS A 399 -11.85 19.81 12.72
CA CYS A 399 -11.07 20.80 11.99
C CYS A 399 -11.93 21.55 10.97
N ARG A 400 -12.93 20.88 10.39
CA ARG A 400 -13.76 21.47 9.35
C ARG A 400 -15.07 20.73 9.16
N GLU A 401 -16.09 21.48 8.75
CA GLU A 401 -17.35 20.99 8.21
C GLU A 401 -17.40 21.31 6.72
N LEU A 402 -17.77 20.33 5.90
CA LEU A 402 -17.96 20.49 4.47
C LEU A 402 -19.45 20.33 4.17
N ILE A 403 -20.05 21.42 3.70
CA ILE A 403 -21.49 21.51 3.42
C ILE A 403 -21.66 21.71 1.92
N GLY A 404 -22.59 20.94 1.34
CA GLY A 404 -23.05 21.22 -0.01
C GLY A 404 -23.80 20.08 -0.67
N HIS A 405 -23.55 18.82 -0.31
CA HIS A 405 -24.36 17.72 -0.82
C HIS A 405 -25.81 17.87 -0.35
N GLU A 406 -26.76 17.52 -1.21
CA GLU A 406 -28.19 17.68 -0.95
C GLU A 406 -28.85 16.40 -0.41
N ASP A 407 -28.12 15.30 -0.41
CA ASP A 407 -28.56 14.00 0.11
C ASP A 407 -27.36 13.26 0.73
N ARG A 408 -27.63 12.08 1.28
CA ARG A 408 -26.69 11.19 1.95
C ARG A 408 -25.41 10.96 1.16
N VAL A 409 -24.28 11.11 1.84
CA VAL A 409 -22.96 10.72 1.34
C VAL A 409 -22.65 9.31 1.82
N ASP A 410 -22.38 8.40 0.87
CA ASP A 410 -22.12 6.98 1.15
C ASP A 410 -20.64 6.59 1.04
N GLY A 411 -19.81 7.38 0.35
CA GLY A 411 -18.41 7.08 0.13
C GLY A 411 -17.50 8.31 0.25
N LEU A 412 -16.33 8.11 0.86
CA LEU A 412 -15.28 9.12 0.98
C LEU A 412 -13.93 8.53 0.60
N ALA A 413 -13.10 9.32 -0.06
CA ALA A 413 -11.70 8.98 -0.32
C ALA A 413 -10.82 10.23 -0.23
N PHE A 414 -9.72 10.15 0.51
CA PHE A 414 -8.67 11.15 0.43
C PHE A 414 -7.86 10.98 -0.86
N SER A 415 -7.42 12.10 -1.43
CA SER A 415 -6.41 12.09 -2.47
C SER A 415 -5.08 11.56 -1.90
N PRO A 416 -4.19 10.99 -2.74
CA PRO A 416 -2.91 10.46 -2.26
C PRO A 416 -1.98 11.48 -1.61
N CYS A 417 -2.17 12.79 -1.87
CA CYS A 417 -1.45 13.88 -1.21
C CYS A 417 -2.13 14.37 0.07
N GLY A 418 -3.34 13.89 0.39
CA GLY A 418 -4.10 14.25 1.59
C GLY A 418 -4.79 15.63 1.55
N LYS A 419 -4.49 16.45 0.53
CA LYS A 419 -5.03 17.82 0.41
C LYS A 419 -6.49 17.87 -0.06
N PHE A 420 -7.00 16.80 -0.66
CA PHE A 420 -8.34 16.77 -1.23
C PHE A 420 -9.13 15.56 -0.76
N ILE A 421 -10.46 15.70 -0.72
CA ILE A 421 -11.40 14.61 -0.47
C ILE A 421 -12.33 14.50 -1.68
N ALA A 422 -12.62 13.27 -2.10
CA ALA A 422 -13.73 12.98 -2.98
C ALA A 422 -14.87 12.37 -2.18
N SER A 423 -16.09 12.84 -2.39
CA SER A 423 -17.31 12.32 -1.78
C SER A 423 -18.28 11.82 -2.83
N ALA A 424 -18.90 10.67 -2.57
CA ALA A 424 -19.94 10.07 -3.39
C ALA A 424 -21.30 10.14 -2.68
N SER A 425 -22.30 10.73 -3.35
CA SER A 425 -23.59 11.05 -2.74
C SER A 425 -24.77 10.45 -3.52
N ARG A 426 -25.88 10.33 -2.79
CA ARG A 426 -27.20 9.99 -3.33
C ARG A 426 -27.84 11.09 -4.17
N ASP A 427 -27.33 12.31 -4.10
CA ASP A 427 -27.70 13.37 -5.06
C ASP A 427 -27.16 13.11 -6.49
N LYS A 428 -26.61 11.92 -6.74
CA LYS A 428 -26.09 11.43 -8.03
C LYS A 428 -24.80 12.12 -8.47
N THR A 429 -24.19 12.91 -7.59
CA THR A 429 -22.95 13.64 -7.85
C THR A 429 -21.76 13.06 -7.07
N ILE A 430 -20.56 13.39 -7.57
CA ILE A 430 -19.31 13.26 -6.82
C ILE A 430 -18.73 14.65 -6.66
N ARG A 431 -18.31 15.02 -5.45
CA ARG A 431 -17.66 16.32 -5.21
C ARG A 431 -16.23 16.16 -4.74
N ILE A 432 -15.37 17.04 -5.23
CA ILE A 432 -13.98 17.15 -4.83
C ILE A 432 -13.81 18.40 -3.98
N TRP A 433 -13.31 18.22 -2.77
CA TRP A 433 -13.18 19.24 -1.75
C TRP A 433 -11.73 19.54 -1.48
N ASN A 434 -11.43 20.80 -1.20
CA ASN A 434 -10.17 21.18 -0.58
C ASN A 434 -10.25 20.93 0.93
N CYS A 435 -9.37 20.11 1.50
CA CYS A 435 -9.36 19.82 2.94
C CYS A 435 -9.02 21.06 3.79
N GLU A 436 -8.23 21.99 3.23
CA GLU A 436 -7.75 23.17 3.93
C GLU A 436 -8.76 24.32 3.89
N THR A 437 -9.40 24.58 2.74
CA THR A 437 -10.40 25.67 2.63
C THR A 437 -11.83 25.20 2.93
N GLY A 438 -12.12 23.93 2.65
CA GLY A 438 -13.47 23.36 2.72
C GLY A 438 -14.32 23.61 1.49
N GLU A 439 -13.75 24.25 0.46
CA GLU A 439 -14.48 24.62 -0.75
C GLU A 439 -14.60 23.43 -1.70
N ILE A 440 -15.69 23.43 -2.47
CA ILE A 440 -15.89 22.50 -3.58
C ILE A 440 -15.05 22.99 -4.76
N ILE A 441 -14.06 22.20 -5.14
CA ILE A 441 -13.20 22.46 -6.30
C ILE A 441 -13.90 22.03 -7.57
N LYS A 442 -14.59 20.89 -7.52
CA LYS A 442 -15.23 20.31 -8.69
C LYS A 442 -16.41 19.43 -8.30
N GLU A 443 -17.46 19.54 -9.10
CA GLU A 443 -18.57 18.59 -9.12
C GLU A 443 -18.47 17.72 -10.38
N LEU A 444 -18.61 16.41 -10.21
CA LEU A 444 -18.63 15.42 -11.28
C LEU A 444 -20.04 14.87 -11.40
N ILE A 445 -20.63 15.09 -12.57
CA ILE A 445 -21.96 14.62 -12.94
C ILE A 445 -21.77 13.60 -14.06
N GLY A 446 -22.55 12.52 -14.02
CA GLY A 446 -22.55 11.52 -15.09
C GLY A 446 -23.10 10.15 -14.72
N HIS A 447 -23.31 9.86 -13.43
CA HIS A 447 -24.12 8.73 -12.99
C HIS A 447 -25.61 9.09 -13.09
N SER A 448 -26.46 8.13 -13.49
CA SER A 448 -27.90 8.35 -13.58
C SER A 448 -28.64 8.08 -12.26
N GLU A 449 -27.96 7.42 -11.32
CA GLU A 449 -28.49 7.04 -10.00
C GLU A 449 -27.46 7.28 -8.90
N ASN A 450 -27.87 7.06 -7.65
CA ASN A 450 -27.11 7.29 -6.42
C ASN A 450 -25.67 6.76 -6.51
N VAL A 451 -24.69 7.61 -6.23
CA VAL A 451 -23.27 7.22 -6.18
C VAL A 451 -22.96 6.67 -4.79
N ARG A 452 -22.37 5.47 -4.74
CA ARG A 452 -22.17 4.72 -3.50
C ARG A 452 -20.74 4.73 -3.01
N SER A 453 -19.78 4.82 -3.94
CA SER A 453 -18.37 4.69 -3.62
C SER A 453 -17.53 5.49 -4.59
N VAL A 454 -16.42 5.98 -4.09
CA VAL A 454 -15.39 6.69 -4.84
C VAL A 454 -14.01 6.28 -4.33
N ALA A 455 -13.02 6.23 -5.21
CA ALA A 455 -11.63 5.96 -4.83
C ALA A 455 -10.65 6.68 -5.76
N PHE A 456 -9.59 7.26 -5.19
CA PHE A 456 -8.47 7.78 -5.97
C PHE A 456 -7.50 6.68 -6.36
N SER A 457 -6.89 6.82 -7.54
CA SER A 457 -5.71 6.03 -7.89
C SER A 457 -4.51 6.51 -7.07
N TYR A 458 -3.54 5.63 -6.87
CA TYR A 458 -2.34 5.95 -6.08
C TYR A 458 -1.53 7.12 -6.68
N CYS A 459 -1.55 7.30 -8.00
CA CYS A 459 -0.90 8.43 -8.67
C CYS A 459 -1.69 9.74 -8.62
N GLY A 460 -2.94 9.72 -8.13
CA GLY A 460 -3.82 10.89 -8.04
C GLY A 460 -4.47 11.30 -9.35
N LYS A 461 -3.96 10.85 -10.51
CA LYS A 461 -4.46 11.24 -11.85
C LYS A 461 -5.84 10.70 -12.22
N TYR A 462 -6.31 9.69 -11.50
CA TYR A 462 -7.57 9.03 -11.79
C TYR A 462 -8.44 8.90 -10.54
N LEU A 463 -9.75 8.93 -10.77
CA LEU A 463 -10.78 8.63 -9.79
C LEU A 463 -11.66 7.53 -10.37
N VAL A 464 -12.15 6.62 -9.53
CA VAL A 464 -13.17 5.64 -9.91
C VAL A 464 -14.38 5.81 -9.02
N SER A 465 -15.57 5.67 -9.59
CA SER A 465 -16.84 5.68 -8.86
C SER A 465 -17.71 4.49 -9.21
N GLY A 466 -18.54 4.07 -8.26
CA GLY A 466 -19.56 3.04 -8.46
C GLY A 466 -20.91 3.52 -7.93
N ALA A 467 -21.98 3.17 -8.64
CA ALA A 467 -23.33 3.69 -8.36
C ALA A 467 -24.43 2.63 -8.41
N GLU A 468 -25.65 3.04 -8.08
CA GLU A 468 -26.88 2.26 -8.18
C GLU A 468 -27.33 2.00 -9.63
N ASP A 469 -26.78 2.74 -10.60
CA ASP A 469 -26.98 2.51 -12.05
C ASP A 469 -26.23 1.28 -12.60
N CYS A 470 -25.67 0.45 -11.70
CA CYS A 470 -24.91 -0.76 -12.01
C CYS A 470 -23.60 -0.51 -12.78
N SER A 471 -23.18 0.75 -12.93
CA SER A 471 -21.96 1.12 -13.66
C SER A 471 -20.80 1.46 -12.72
N VAL A 472 -19.59 1.26 -13.24
CA VAL A 472 -18.36 1.78 -12.65
C VAL A 472 -17.75 2.78 -13.62
N LYS A 473 -17.48 4.00 -13.17
CA LYS A 473 -16.96 5.08 -14.01
C LYS A 473 -15.53 5.43 -13.63
N LEU A 474 -14.64 5.51 -14.62
CA LEU A 474 -13.29 6.04 -14.47
C LEU A 474 -13.28 7.50 -14.91
N TRP A 475 -12.74 8.37 -14.06
CA TRP A 475 -12.57 9.79 -14.31
C TRP A 475 -11.08 10.09 -14.38
N GLY A 476 -10.66 10.80 -15.42
CA GLY A 476 -9.30 11.30 -15.58
C GLY A 476 -9.23 12.76 -15.26
N ILE A 477 -8.14 13.16 -14.60
CA ILE A 477 -7.78 14.57 -14.45
C ILE A 477 -7.05 14.99 -15.72
N LYS A 478 -7.65 15.90 -16.47
CA LYS A 478 -6.98 16.57 -17.58
C LYS A 478 -6.05 17.61 -16.99
N GLU A 479 -4.74 17.38 -17.11
CA GLU A 479 -3.78 18.46 -16.97
C GLU A 479 -4.14 19.51 -18.05
N ASP A 480 -4.29 20.78 -17.66
CA ASP A 480 -4.45 21.87 -18.62
C ASP A 480 -3.22 21.82 -19.54
N LYS A 481 -3.43 21.43 -20.80
CA LYS A 481 -2.41 21.64 -21.82
C LYS A 481 -2.31 23.16 -22.02
N PHE A 482 -1.06 23.67 -21.97
CA PHE A 482 -0.61 25.08 -22.01
C PHE A 482 -0.54 25.73 -20.61
N SER A 483 0.64 25.99 -20.02
CA SER A 483 1.75 26.78 -20.56
C SER A 483 3.09 26.05 -20.64
N HIS A 484 3.76 26.20 -21.79
CA HIS A 484 5.22 26.15 -21.84
C HIS A 484 5.77 27.28 -20.95
N GLU A 485 6.06 26.96 -19.70
CA GLU A 485 7.21 27.52 -19.01
C GLU A 485 7.97 26.32 -18.49
N THR A 486 9.06 26.00 -19.18
CA THR A 486 10.12 25.16 -18.63
C THR A 486 10.38 25.64 -17.20
N PRO A 487 10.23 24.82 -16.15
CA PRO A 487 10.84 25.15 -14.88
C PRO A 487 12.33 25.26 -15.21
N GLY A 488 12.85 26.49 -15.08
CA GLY A 488 14.17 26.87 -15.54
C GLY A 488 15.17 25.78 -15.17
N TYR A 489 15.85 25.26 -16.18
CA TYR A 489 17.21 24.80 -15.96
C TYR A 489 17.86 25.90 -15.13
N ALA A 490 18.22 25.57 -13.88
CA ALA A 490 19.30 26.27 -13.23
C ALA A 490 20.55 25.96 -14.08
N THR A 491 20.70 26.66 -15.20
CA THR A 491 21.98 26.88 -15.84
C THR A 491 22.78 27.65 -14.81
N VAL A 492 23.51 26.92 -13.97
CA VAL A 492 24.61 27.49 -13.20
C VAL A 492 25.60 28.01 -14.25
N ASN A 493 25.51 29.31 -14.52
CA ASN A 493 26.54 30.04 -15.25
C ASN A 493 27.82 29.96 -14.41
N ILE A 494 28.69 29.01 -14.72
CA ILE A 494 30.07 29.05 -14.25
C ILE A 494 30.82 30.01 -15.18
N SER A 495 30.72 31.31 -14.89
CA SER A 495 31.62 32.31 -15.45
C SER A 495 32.54 32.83 -14.36
N ASN A 496 33.77 32.29 -14.38
CA ASN A 496 35.01 32.90 -13.91
C ASN A 496 34.99 33.77 -12.63
N THR A 497 35.44 33.19 -11.52
CA THR A 497 36.49 33.81 -10.69
C THR A 497 37.43 32.75 -10.11
N LYS A 498 38.64 32.74 -10.70
CA LYS A 498 39.96 32.52 -10.08
C LYS A 498 39.93 32.12 -8.60
N SER A 499 40.24 30.87 -8.26
CA SER A 499 41.59 30.30 -8.15
C SER A 499 42.07 30.27 -6.69
N HIS A 500 42.38 29.05 -6.27
CA HIS A 500 43.35 28.63 -5.24
C HIS A 500 42.76 27.89 -4.04
N ASP A 501 43.46 26.78 -3.81
CA ASP A 501 43.48 25.85 -2.68
C ASP A 501 42.37 24.79 -2.67
N TYR A 502 42.62 23.59 -3.26
CA TYR A 502 43.33 22.44 -2.67
C TYR A 502 42.73 22.08 -1.29
N ILE A 503 42.24 20.89 -0.93
CA ILE A 503 42.54 19.50 -1.35
C ILE A 503 41.46 18.56 -0.78
N THR A 504 40.89 17.78 -1.70
CA THR A 504 40.47 16.36 -1.63
C THR A 504 39.72 15.73 -0.45
N TRP A 505 38.60 15.08 -0.85
CA TRP A 505 38.07 13.75 -0.46
C TRP A 505 37.58 13.60 1.00
N LEU A 506 36.34 13.15 1.28
CA LEU A 506 35.50 12.14 0.63
C LEU A 506 34.02 12.40 0.93
#